data_AF-A0A935IBF7-F1
#
_entry.id   AF-A0A935IBF7-F1
#
_cell.length_a   1.000
_cell.length_b   1.000
_cell.length_c   1.000
_cell.angle_alpha   90.00
_cell.angle_beta   90.00
_cell.angle_gamma   90.00
#
_symmetry.space_group_name_H-M   'P 1'
#
loop_
_entity.id
_entity.type
_entity.pdbx_description
1 polymer ?
#
loop_
_entity_poly.entity_id
_entity_poly.type
_entity_poly.pdbx_seq_one_letter_code
_entity_poly.pdbx_strand_id
1 'polypeptide(L)'
;MKIIYITLFFFSFTCFAFAKKVKFAVDLTGQPISPNGVHITGDFQEIAGFPGGDWTSDGTPLTQEGTSSIYSIIIDLPAFRKYEYKFVNGDQFYEAEFIPIASRVGYDFNDNRWIYVDSTSSDTSFIGAIRFGENAPEGKK
;
A
#
# COMPACT_ATOMS: atom_id res chain seq x y z
N MET A 1 40.46 -24.37 34.12
CA MET A 1 39.22 -24.76 33.41
C MET A 1 38.85 -23.60 32.49
N LYS A 2 38.91 -23.79 31.16
CA LYS A 2 38.56 -22.74 30.18
C LYS A 2 37.09 -22.93 29.81
N ILE A 3 36.25 -21.94 30.13
CA ILE A 3 34.85 -21.90 29.74
C ILE A 3 34.79 -21.44 28.28
N ILE A 4 34.24 -22.28 27.42
CA ILE A 4 34.05 -21.99 25.99
C ILE A 4 32.63 -21.42 25.85
N TYR A 5 32.50 -20.17 25.41
CA TYR A 5 31.22 -19.57 25.06
C TYR A 5 30.85 -19.99 23.64
N ILE A 6 29.73 -20.71 23.49
CA ILE A 6 29.15 -21.03 22.18
C ILE A 6 28.20 -19.88 21.84
N THR A 7 28.63 -19.00 20.93
CA THR A 7 27.77 -17.99 20.32
C THR A 7 26.85 -18.69 19.32
N LEU A 8 25.55 -18.74 19.63
CA LEU A 8 24.52 -19.26 18.72
C LEU A 8 24.32 -18.25 17.58
N PHE A 9 24.93 -18.51 16.42
CA PHE A 9 24.69 -17.73 15.21
C PHE A 9 23.31 -18.13 14.64
N PHE A 10 22.30 -17.29 14.87
CA PHE A 10 20.98 -17.44 14.24
C PHE A 10 21.17 -17.19 12.74
N PHE A 11 21.26 -18.24 11.94
CA PHE A 11 21.23 -18.13 10.49
C PHE A 11 19.81 -17.74 10.09
N SER A 12 19.60 -16.45 9.83
CA SER A 12 18.35 -15.94 9.29
C SER A 12 18.07 -16.68 7.99
N PHE A 13 17.01 -17.48 7.98
CA PHE A 13 16.49 -18.09 6.77
C PHE A 13 15.90 -16.94 5.95
N THR A 14 16.66 -16.37 5.02
CA THR A 14 16.11 -15.44 4.05
C THR A 14 15.16 -16.25 3.18
N CYS A 15 13.87 -16.25 3.55
CA CYS A 15 12.82 -16.60 2.64
C CYS A 15 12.93 -15.62 1.48
N PHE A 16 13.34 -16.11 0.30
CA PHE A 16 13.16 -15.37 -0.94
C PHE A 16 11.65 -15.28 -1.16
N ALA A 17 10.99 -14.32 -0.52
CA ALA A 17 9.65 -13.95 -0.88
C ALA A 17 9.75 -13.34 -2.28
N PHE A 18 9.30 -14.08 -3.28
CA PHE A 18 9.21 -13.57 -4.64
C PHE A 18 8.23 -12.40 -4.64
N ALA A 19 8.75 -11.20 -4.86
CA ALA A 19 7.98 -9.98 -4.90
C ALA A 19 7.49 -9.68 -6.32
N LYS A 20 6.24 -9.23 -6.46
CA LYS A 20 5.65 -8.72 -7.69
C LYS A 20 5.51 -7.21 -7.57
N LYS A 21 5.75 -6.48 -8.67
CA LYS A 21 5.49 -5.05 -8.74
C LYS A 21 3.99 -4.79 -8.71
N VAL A 22 3.56 -3.94 -7.79
CA VAL A 22 2.18 -3.49 -7.67
C VAL A 22 2.16 -1.98 -7.80
N LYS A 23 1.43 -1.46 -8.79
CA LYS A 23 1.17 -0.03 -8.91
C LYS A 23 -0.10 0.31 -8.16
N PHE A 24 0.04 1.09 -7.10
CA PHE A 24 -1.09 1.75 -6.45
C PHE A 24 -1.23 3.14 -7.04
N ALA A 25 -2.43 3.50 -7.47
CA ALA A 25 -2.71 4.84 -7.99
C ALA A 25 -4.08 5.32 -7.57
N VAL A 26 -4.16 6.60 -7.24
CA VAL A 26 -5.39 7.30 -6.87
C VAL A 26 -5.58 8.50 -7.78
N ASP A 27 -6.81 8.70 -8.23
CA ASP A 27 -7.24 9.88 -8.98
C ASP A 27 -7.95 10.85 -8.03
N LEU A 28 -7.36 12.03 -7.87
CA LEU A 28 -7.86 13.13 -7.04
C LEU A 28 -8.65 14.18 -7.84
N THR A 29 -9.13 13.83 -9.05
CA THR A 29 -9.98 14.72 -9.85
C THR A 29 -11.21 15.17 -9.05
N GLY A 30 -11.33 16.48 -8.84
CA GLY A 30 -12.40 17.11 -8.05
C GLY A 30 -12.11 17.21 -6.55
N GLN A 31 -10.93 16.76 -6.08
CA GLN A 31 -10.49 16.91 -4.69
C GLN A 31 -9.41 18.01 -4.58
N PRO A 32 -9.46 18.87 -3.55
CA PRO A 32 -8.33 19.75 -3.24
C PRO A 32 -7.16 18.90 -2.74
N ILE A 33 -5.98 19.04 -3.34
CA ILE A 33 -4.77 18.31 -2.91
C ILE A 33 -4.28 18.90 -1.59
N SER A 34 -4.03 18.05 -0.60
CA SER A 34 -3.47 18.50 0.67
C SER A 34 -2.04 19.05 0.49
N PRO A 35 -1.68 20.17 1.14
CA PRO A 35 -0.31 20.68 1.11
C PRO A 35 0.69 19.75 1.80
N ASN A 36 0.22 18.81 2.63
CA ASN A 36 1.04 17.79 3.26
C ASN A 36 1.35 16.61 2.32
N GLY A 37 0.81 16.61 1.10
CA GLY A 37 1.04 15.58 0.09
C GLY A 37 -0.07 14.52 0.06
N VAL A 38 0.20 13.42 -0.65
CA VAL A 38 -0.71 12.29 -0.82
C VAL A 38 0.05 11.03 -0.46
N HIS A 39 -0.54 10.17 0.36
CA HIS A 39 0.09 8.96 0.86
C HIS A 39 -0.80 7.74 0.66
N ILE A 40 -0.21 6.57 0.81
CA ILE A 40 -0.91 5.30 0.95
C ILE A 40 -0.51 4.65 2.26
N THR A 41 -1.46 4.06 2.97
CA THR A 41 -1.21 3.34 4.22
C THR A 41 -1.84 1.96 4.16
N GLY A 42 -1.21 0.96 4.78
CA GLY A 42 -1.65 -0.43 4.67
C GLY A 42 -0.81 -1.43 5.45
N ASP A 43 -1.21 -2.70 5.36
CA ASP A 43 -0.53 -3.87 5.96
C ASP A 43 0.68 -4.38 5.14
N PHE A 44 1.17 -3.53 4.24
CA PHE A 44 2.29 -3.81 3.36
C PHE A 44 3.53 -2.98 3.70
N GLN A 45 3.41 -1.94 4.52
CA GLN A 45 4.45 -0.91 4.65
C GLN A 45 5.73 -1.48 5.25
N GLU A 46 5.61 -2.25 6.34
CA GLU A 46 6.77 -2.86 6.99
C GLU A 46 7.47 -3.85 6.05
N ILE A 47 6.72 -4.75 5.40
CA ILE A 47 7.30 -5.75 4.51
C ILE A 47 7.87 -5.14 3.22
N ALA A 48 7.37 -3.99 2.79
CA ALA A 48 7.91 -3.21 1.67
C ALA A 48 9.12 -2.35 2.07
N GLY A 49 9.51 -2.34 3.35
CA GLY A 49 10.69 -1.64 3.84
C GLY A 49 10.47 -0.16 4.17
N PHE A 50 9.22 0.29 4.29
CA PHE A 50 8.93 1.63 4.80
C PHE A 50 9.10 1.67 6.33
N PRO A 51 9.72 2.74 6.88
CA PRO A 51 9.89 2.89 8.32
C PRO A 51 8.54 3.18 9.00
N GLY A 52 8.47 2.97 10.31
CA GLY A 52 7.28 3.28 11.12
C GLY A 52 6.30 2.11 11.31
N GLY A 53 6.43 1.06 10.50
CA GLY A 53 5.56 -0.11 10.54
C GLY A 53 4.31 0.04 9.68
N ASP A 54 3.46 -0.98 9.70
CA ASP A 54 2.19 -0.98 9.01
C ASP A 54 1.23 0.10 9.55
N TRP A 55 0.32 0.54 8.70
CA TRP A 55 -0.69 1.56 9.05
C TRP A 55 -0.08 2.89 9.54
N THR A 56 0.98 3.34 8.89
CA THR A 56 1.54 4.69 9.08
C THR A 56 0.99 5.63 8.00
N SER A 57 0.20 6.64 8.38
CA SER A 57 -0.57 7.47 7.44
C SER A 57 0.27 8.37 6.53
N ASP A 58 1.48 8.73 6.96
CA ASP A 58 2.43 9.62 6.29
C ASP A 58 3.69 8.89 5.80
N GLY A 59 3.80 7.58 6.06
CA GLY A 59 5.03 6.81 5.84
C GLY A 59 5.32 6.45 4.39
N THR A 60 4.30 6.51 3.50
CA THR A 60 4.44 6.08 2.10
C THR A 60 3.89 7.13 1.13
N PRO A 61 4.71 8.12 0.71
CA PRO A 61 4.27 9.18 -0.19
C PRO A 61 4.04 8.67 -1.62
N LEU A 62 2.99 9.18 -2.25
CA LEU A 62 2.70 8.99 -3.67
C LEU A 62 3.27 10.16 -4.50
N THR A 63 3.64 9.88 -5.75
CA THR A 63 4.15 10.88 -6.68
C THR A 63 3.10 11.22 -7.74
N GLN A 64 2.95 12.50 -8.06
CA GLN A 64 2.05 12.95 -9.14
C GLN A 64 2.54 12.45 -10.51
N GLU A 65 1.63 11.92 -11.32
CA GLU A 65 1.93 11.49 -12.69
C GLU A 65 1.83 12.68 -13.65
N GLY A 66 2.99 13.28 -13.96
CA GLY A 66 3.08 14.41 -14.89
C GLY A 66 2.28 15.62 -14.38
N THR A 67 1.31 16.08 -15.19
CA THR A 67 0.39 17.17 -14.83
C THR A 67 -1.05 16.69 -14.58
N SER A 68 -1.25 15.38 -14.38
CA SER A 68 -2.56 14.80 -14.13
C SER A 68 -2.98 14.93 -12.66
N SER A 69 -4.23 14.58 -12.35
CA SER A 69 -4.71 14.44 -10.97
C SER A 69 -4.41 13.06 -10.37
N ILE A 70 -3.57 12.24 -11.03
CA ILE A 70 -3.23 10.90 -10.59
C ILE A 70 -1.94 10.93 -9.77
N TYR A 71 -1.99 10.30 -8.59
CA TYR A 71 -0.84 10.09 -7.71
C TYR A 71 -0.60 8.60 -7.56
N SER A 72 0.66 8.15 -7.66
CA SER A 72 0.97 6.72 -7.63
C SER A 72 2.32 6.38 -7.01
N ILE A 73 2.48 5.09 -6.72
CA ILE A 73 3.72 4.45 -6.32
C ILE A 73 3.75 3.02 -6.88
N ILE A 74 4.93 2.50 -7.16
CA ILE A 74 5.15 1.09 -7.47
C ILE A 74 5.90 0.46 -6.30
N ILE A 75 5.34 -0.63 -5.75
CA ILE A 75 5.88 -1.34 -4.60
C ILE A 75 6.09 -2.80 -4.97
N ASP A 76 7.22 -3.38 -4.58
CA ASP A 76 7.48 -4.80 -4.70
C ASP A 76 6.86 -5.53 -3.49
N LEU A 77 5.83 -6.35 -3.73
CA LEU A 77 5.08 -7.05 -2.69
C LEU A 77 5.16 -8.58 -2.84
N PRO A 78 5.38 -9.34 -1.75
CA PRO A 78 5.25 -10.80 -1.77
C PRO A 78 3.93 -11.29 -2.39
N ALA A 79 4.06 -12.26 -3.29
CA ALA A 79 2.92 -12.86 -3.97
C ALA A 79 2.09 -13.81 -3.09
N PHE A 80 0.93 -14.21 -3.62
CA PHE A 80 -0.04 -15.17 -3.09
C PHE A 80 -0.67 -14.78 -1.76
N ARG A 81 -0.88 -13.47 -1.55
CA ARG A 81 -1.56 -12.95 -0.36
C ARG A 81 -2.38 -11.71 -0.66
N LYS A 82 -3.34 -11.48 0.23
CA LYS A 82 -4.12 -10.24 0.30
C LYS A 82 -3.31 -9.18 1.03
N TYR A 83 -3.40 -7.95 0.54
CA TYR A 83 -3.02 -6.72 1.24
C TYR A 83 -4.21 -5.79 1.35
N GLU A 84 -4.26 -5.05 2.44
CA GLU A 84 -5.27 -4.03 2.71
C GLU A 84 -4.62 -2.65 2.79
N TYR A 85 -5.33 -1.64 2.28
CA TYR A 85 -4.79 -0.29 2.20
C TYR A 85 -5.86 0.80 2.14
N LYS A 86 -5.43 2.05 2.32
CA LYS A 86 -6.19 3.28 2.13
C LYS A 86 -5.32 4.34 1.49
N PHE A 87 -5.91 5.19 0.65
CA PHE A 87 -5.29 6.45 0.23
C PHE A 87 -5.55 7.55 1.27
N VAL A 88 -4.55 8.40 1.47
CA VAL A 88 -4.61 9.56 2.36
C VAL A 88 -4.29 10.80 1.53
N ASN A 89 -5.23 11.75 1.44
CA ASN A 89 -4.97 13.04 0.81
C ASN A 89 -4.54 14.03 1.89
N GLY A 90 -3.33 13.82 2.40
CA GLY A 90 -2.74 14.49 3.55
C GLY A 90 -1.80 13.54 4.30
N ASP A 91 -1.56 13.78 5.58
CA ASP A 91 -0.65 12.99 6.42
C ASP A 91 -1.33 12.39 7.67
N GLN A 92 -2.62 12.67 7.88
CA GLN A 92 -3.40 12.17 9.02
C GLN A 92 -4.51 11.19 8.60
N PHE A 93 -4.87 10.26 9.49
CA PHE A 93 -5.95 9.30 9.25
C PHE A 93 -7.34 9.91 9.02
N TYR A 94 -7.63 11.10 9.56
CA TYR A 94 -8.90 11.78 9.28
C TYR A 94 -8.97 12.35 7.85
N GLU A 95 -7.86 12.35 7.12
CA GLU A 95 -7.75 12.72 5.70
C GLU A 95 -7.73 11.49 4.79
N ALA A 96 -7.86 10.29 5.36
CA ALA A 96 -8.00 9.06 4.61
C ALA A 96 -9.35 9.02 3.87
N GLU A 97 -9.36 8.38 2.71
CA GLU A 97 -10.58 8.21 1.94
C GLU A 97 -11.65 7.41 2.69
N PHE A 98 -12.92 7.77 2.43
CA PHE A 98 -14.06 6.95 2.81
C PHE A 98 -14.37 5.95 1.70
N ILE A 99 -14.16 4.65 1.94
CA ILE A 99 -14.32 3.64 0.90
C ILE A 99 -15.78 3.16 0.81
N PRO A 100 -16.40 3.16 -0.39
CA PRO A 100 -17.77 2.70 -0.52
C PRO A 100 -17.93 1.22 -0.12
N ILE A 101 -19.14 0.83 0.29
CA ILE A 101 -19.43 -0.51 0.85
C ILE A 101 -19.01 -1.64 -0.10
N ALA A 102 -19.19 -1.46 -1.42
CA ALA A 102 -18.88 -2.50 -2.40
C ALA A 102 -17.37 -2.77 -2.57
N SER A 103 -16.50 -1.81 -2.23
CA SER A 103 -15.05 -1.91 -2.43
C SER A 103 -14.24 -2.06 -1.13
N ARG A 104 -14.91 -2.04 0.03
CA ARG A 104 -14.23 -2.23 1.32
C ARG A 104 -14.25 -3.68 1.79
N VAL A 105 -13.19 -4.12 2.46
CA VAL A 105 -13.26 -5.27 3.36
C VAL A 105 -14.08 -4.85 4.58
N GLY A 106 -15.17 -5.55 4.89
CA GLY A 106 -16.06 -5.20 6.00
C GLY A 106 -15.93 -6.18 7.16
N TYR A 107 -15.14 -5.81 8.17
CA TYR A 107 -15.12 -6.48 9.48
C TYR A 107 -14.75 -5.45 10.57
N ASP A 108 -15.46 -5.45 11.70
CA ASP A 108 -15.20 -4.61 12.88
C ASP A 108 -14.93 -3.11 12.60
N PHE A 109 -15.82 -2.46 11.83
CA PHE A 109 -15.73 -1.03 11.45
C PHE A 109 -14.48 -0.62 10.66
N ASN A 110 -13.67 -1.58 10.22
CA ASN A 110 -12.57 -1.32 9.32
C ASN A 110 -13.09 -1.22 7.88
N ASP A 111 -12.69 -0.18 7.16
CA ASP A 111 -13.14 0.13 5.81
C ASP A 111 -11.97 0.29 4.84
N ASN A 112 -11.15 -0.76 4.70
CA ASN A 112 -9.97 -0.78 3.83
C ASN A 112 -10.29 -1.23 2.41
N ARG A 113 -9.57 -0.70 1.43
CA ARG A 113 -9.43 -1.33 0.11
C ARG A 113 -8.57 -2.59 0.25
N TRP A 114 -8.63 -3.47 -0.73
CA TRP A 114 -7.79 -4.65 -0.76
C TRP A 114 -7.30 -4.98 -2.16
N ILE A 115 -6.19 -5.69 -2.24
CA ILE A 115 -5.66 -6.28 -3.46
C ILE A 115 -5.11 -7.68 -3.14
N TYR A 116 -5.28 -8.62 -4.06
CA TYR A 116 -4.62 -9.92 -3.99
C TYR A 116 -3.45 -9.94 -4.99
N VAL A 117 -2.23 -10.15 -4.50
CA VAL A 117 -1.05 -10.29 -5.37
C VAL A 117 -0.99 -11.74 -5.80
N ASP A 118 -1.27 -12.02 -7.07
CA ASP A 118 -1.66 -13.35 -7.55
C ASP A 118 -0.51 -14.20 -8.14
N SER A 119 0.67 -13.62 -8.33
CA SER A 119 1.74 -14.24 -9.10
C SER A 119 3.10 -13.63 -8.79
N THR A 120 4.16 -14.32 -9.20
CA THR A 120 5.57 -13.88 -9.11
C THR A 120 6.11 -13.39 -10.46
N SER A 121 5.19 -13.11 -11.39
CA SER A 121 5.54 -12.62 -12.73
C SER A 121 6.21 -11.24 -12.64
N SER A 122 7.08 -10.94 -13.61
CA SER A 122 7.85 -9.69 -13.68
C SER A 122 7.05 -8.51 -14.24
N ASP A 123 5.77 -8.70 -14.54
CA ASP A 123 4.84 -7.64 -14.90
C ASP A 123 4.43 -6.80 -13.67
N THR A 124 3.74 -5.70 -13.92
CA THR A 124 3.21 -4.84 -12.86
C THR A 124 1.72 -5.10 -12.71
N SER A 125 1.28 -5.59 -11.55
CA SER A 125 -0.13 -5.59 -11.19
C SER A 125 -0.64 -4.16 -11.09
N PHE A 126 -1.70 -3.84 -11.83
CA PHE A 126 -2.31 -2.52 -11.81
C PHE A 126 -3.83 -2.63 -11.98
N ILE A 127 -4.57 -2.19 -10.97
CA ILE A 127 -6.05 -2.22 -10.96
C ILE A 127 -6.68 -0.95 -11.56
N GLY A 128 -5.87 -0.01 -12.03
CA GLY A 128 -6.29 1.33 -12.45
C GLY A 128 -6.13 2.38 -11.36
N ALA A 129 -6.14 3.66 -11.76
CA ALA A 129 -6.16 4.78 -10.82
C ALA A 129 -7.58 4.94 -10.28
N ILE A 130 -7.81 4.51 -9.04
CA ILE A 130 -9.15 4.56 -8.43
C ILE A 130 -9.45 5.98 -8.01
N ARG A 131 -10.66 6.49 -8.28
CA ARG A 131 -11.04 7.82 -7.79
C ARG A 131 -11.11 7.82 -6.25
N PHE A 132 -10.57 8.86 -5.64
CA PHE A 132 -10.51 8.99 -4.18
C PHE A 132 -11.92 8.90 -3.57
N GLY A 133 -12.13 7.95 -2.66
CA GLY A 133 -13.44 7.72 -2.04
C GLY A 133 -14.49 7.04 -2.94
N GLU A 134 -14.11 6.52 -4.11
CA GLU A 134 -15.02 5.87 -5.06
C GLU A 134 -14.69 4.37 -5.26
N ASN A 135 -15.56 3.67 -5.98
CA ASN A 135 -15.42 2.22 -6.20
C ASN A 135 -14.35 1.84 -7.23
N ALA A 136 -14.16 2.66 -8.27
CA ALA A 136 -13.44 2.29 -9.48
C ALA A 136 -12.74 3.50 -10.14
N PRO A 137 -11.87 3.25 -11.13
CA PRO A 137 -11.32 4.31 -11.98
C PRO A 137 -12.40 5.09 -12.74
N GLU A 138 -12.05 6.27 -13.23
CA GLU A 138 -12.97 7.09 -14.03
C GLU A 138 -13.55 6.30 -15.22
N GLY A 139 -14.87 6.39 -15.39
CA GLY A 139 -15.61 5.70 -16.45
C GLY A 139 -15.73 4.18 -16.28
N LYS A 140 -15.34 3.62 -15.13
CA LYS A 140 -15.52 2.20 -14.80
C LYS A 140 -16.61 2.03 -13.73
N LYS A 141 -17.22 0.84 -13.69
CA LYS A 141 -18.22 0.44 -12.68
C LYS A 141 -17.66 -0.66 -11.81
#